data_AF-A0A6P2C1Y3-F1
#
_entry.id   AF-A0A6P2C1Y3-F1
#
_cell.length_a   1.000
_cell.length_b   1.000
_cell.length_c   1.000
_cell.angle_alpha   90.00
_cell.angle_beta   90.00
_cell.angle_gamma   90.00
#
_symmetry.space_group_name_H-M   'P 1'
#
loop_
_entity.id
_entity.type
_entity.pdbx_description
1 polymer ?
#
loop_
_entity_poly.entity_id
_entity_poly.type
_entity_poly.pdbx_seq_one_letter_code
_entity_poly.pdbx_strand_id
1 'polypeptide(L)'
;MDPESAQDQVLAEQRAYYSALAPDYLDQLLDLPGGAELADALEEFRPEGSVLDLACGPGTWTPQLLRHANDVTAVDELERRLRELGWDITVTPTAGPFYWGAGTRQNLP
;
A
#
# COMPACT_ATOMS: atom_id res chain seq x y z
N MET A 1 6.99 -18.61 23.54
CA MET A 1 6.34 -17.96 22.39
C MET A 1 7.22 -18.27 21.19
N ASP A 2 6.64 -18.79 20.12
CA ASP A 2 7.38 -19.05 18.89
C ASP A 2 7.81 -17.69 18.31
N PRO A 3 9.10 -17.45 18.01
CA PRO A 3 9.52 -16.19 17.41
C PRO A 3 8.80 -15.88 16.09
N GLU A 4 8.39 -16.89 15.32
CA GLU A 4 7.59 -16.72 14.10
C GLU A 4 6.18 -16.18 14.45
N SER A 5 5.54 -16.75 15.49
CA SER A 5 4.22 -16.28 15.96
C SER A 5 4.26 -14.86 16.55
N ALA A 6 5.38 -14.47 17.16
CA ALA A 6 5.55 -13.12 17.72
C ALA A 6 5.70 -12.07 16.61
N GLN A 7 6.42 -12.40 15.54
CA GLN A 7 6.56 -11.53 14.37
C GLN A 7 5.22 -11.35 13.65
N ASP A 8 4.47 -12.44 13.45
CA ASP A 8 3.14 -12.39 12.85
C ASP A 8 2.16 -11.51 13.63
N GLN A 9 2.23 -11.57 14.97
CA GLN A 9 1.42 -10.73 15.84
C GLN A 9 1.78 -9.24 15.66
N VAL A 10 3.07 -8.89 15.68
CA VAL A 10 3.50 -7.49 15.49
C VAL A 10 3.10 -6.96 14.11
N LEU A 11 3.22 -7.79 13.07
CA LEU A 11 2.78 -7.43 11.73
C LEU A 11 1.26 -7.24 11.65
N ALA A 12 0.48 -8.06 12.36
CA ALA A 12 -0.97 -7.90 12.43
C ALA A 12 -1.36 -6.60 13.16
N GLU A 13 -0.70 -6.28 14.26
CA GLU A 13 -0.90 -5.04 15.01
C GLU A 13 -0.53 -3.80 14.18
N GLN A 14 0.59 -3.85 13.45
CA GLN A 14 1.02 -2.76 12.57
C GLN A 14 0.00 -2.50 11.45
N ARG A 15 -0.52 -3.56 10.81
CA ARG A 15 -1.55 -3.42 9.77
C ARG A 15 -2.84 -2.83 10.35
N ALA A 16 -3.29 -3.34 11.51
CA ALA A 16 -4.49 -2.84 12.18
C ALA A 16 -4.37 -1.34 12.52
N TYR A 17 -3.18 -0.91 12.96
CA TYR A 17 -2.89 0.50 13.23
C TYR A 17 -3.04 1.37 11.99
N TYR A 18 -2.39 1.04 10.87
CA TYR A 18 -2.48 1.86 9.65
C TYR A 18 -3.86 1.82 9.01
N SER A 19 -4.56 0.68 9.06
CA SER A 19 -5.96 0.58 8.64
C SER A 19 -6.88 1.51 9.45
N ALA A 20 -6.68 1.59 10.76
CA ALA A 20 -7.47 2.47 11.63
C ALA A 20 -7.11 3.96 11.43
N LEU A 21 -5.85 4.26 11.17
CA LEU A 21 -5.35 5.62 10.95
C LEU A 21 -5.69 6.17 9.55
N ALA A 22 -5.88 5.30 8.54
CA ALA A 22 -6.03 5.68 7.14
C ALA A 22 -6.98 6.87 6.85
N PRO A 23 -8.18 6.98 7.47
CA PRO A 23 -9.08 8.12 7.22
C PRO A 23 -8.49 9.47 7.63
N ASP A 24 -7.70 9.49 8.70
CA ASP A 24 -7.16 10.70 9.32
C ASP A 24 -5.64 10.84 9.06
N TYR A 25 -5.04 9.95 8.27
CA TYR A 25 -3.59 9.84 8.13
C TYR A 25 -2.95 11.14 7.64
N LEU A 26 -3.60 11.81 6.67
CA LEU A 26 -3.12 13.08 6.13
C LEU A 26 -3.34 14.27 7.09
N ASP A 27 -4.35 14.20 7.96
CA ASP A 27 -4.64 15.24 8.95
C ASP A 27 -3.74 15.10 10.19
N GLN A 28 -3.28 13.88 10.48
CA GLN A 28 -2.34 13.57 11.55
C GLN A 28 -0.89 13.51 11.07
N LEU A 29 -0.60 14.02 9.86
CA LEU A 29 0.74 14.04 9.33
C LEU A 29 1.64 14.84 10.27
N LEU A 30 2.49 14.13 11.02
CA LEU A 30 3.58 14.73 11.74
C LEU A 30 4.50 15.37 10.70
N ASP A 31 5.04 16.55 10.99
CA ASP A 31 6.09 17.20 10.18
C ASP A 31 7.38 16.37 10.31
N LEU A 32 7.40 15.22 9.63
CA LEU A 32 8.49 14.28 9.66
C LEU A 32 9.59 14.78 8.72
N PRO A 33 10.82 14.94 9.21
CA PRO A 33 11.94 15.37 8.38
C PRO A 33 12.23 14.33 7.28
N GLY A 34 12.70 14.81 6.13
CA GLY A 34 13.14 13.97 5.00
C GLY A 34 12.24 13.99 3.77
N GLY A 35 11.01 14.52 3.86
CA GLY A 35 10.12 14.63 2.69
C GLY A 35 10.71 15.46 1.55
N ALA A 36 11.33 16.60 1.85
CA ALA A 36 11.98 17.44 0.83
C ALA A 36 13.18 16.75 0.17
N GLU A 37 14.04 16.11 0.97
CA GLU A 37 15.20 15.35 0.48
C GLU A 37 14.77 14.20 -0.46
N LEU A 38 13.71 13.48 -0.10
CA LEU A 38 13.17 12.41 -0.95
C LEU A 38 12.56 12.95 -2.24
N ALA A 39 11.88 14.10 -2.20
CA ALA A 39 11.36 14.74 -3.40
C ALA A 39 12.48 15.17 -4.36
N ASP A 40 13.55 15.75 -3.82
CA ASP A 40 14.74 16.14 -4.60
C ASP A 40 15.43 14.91 -5.21
N ALA A 41 15.61 13.85 -4.42
CA ALA A 41 16.20 12.60 -4.90
C ALA A 41 15.34 11.93 -5.99
N LEU A 42 14.01 12.02 -5.89
CA LEU A 42 13.11 11.48 -6.91
C LEU A 42 13.23 12.23 -8.24
N GLU A 43 13.36 13.55 -8.19
CA GLU A 43 13.54 14.40 -9.36
C GLU A 43 14.91 14.19 -10.02
N GLU A 44 15.96 13.95 -9.24
CA GLU A 44 17.28 13.58 -9.79
C GLU A 44 17.26 12.18 -10.42
N PHE A 45 16.63 11.21 -9.75
CA PHE A 45 16.59 9.82 -10.19
C PHE A 45 15.75 9.61 -11.46
N ARG A 46 14.64 10.36 -11.59
CA ARG A 46 13.70 10.29 -12.73
C ARG A 46 13.27 8.85 -13.04
N PRO A 47 12.39 8.25 -12.22
CA PRO A 47 11.94 6.89 -12.44
C PRO A 47 11.05 6.80 -13.69
N GLU A 48 11.66 6.49 -14.84
CA GLU A 48 10.99 6.35 -16.14
C GLU A 48 10.51 4.91 -16.38
N GLY A 49 9.54 4.73 -17.28
CA GLY A 49 8.98 3.42 -17.59
C GLY A 49 7.85 3.00 -16.65
N SER A 50 7.76 1.70 -16.33
CA SER A 50 6.76 1.14 -15.42
C SER A 50 7.31 1.07 -14.01
N VAL A 51 6.65 1.71 -13.05
CA VAL A 51 7.14 1.91 -11.68
C VAL A 51 6.22 1.25 -10.66
N LEU A 52 6.80 0.68 -9.59
CA LEU A 52 6.06 0.03 -8.50
C LEU A 52 6.14 0.90 -7.24
N ASP A 53 4.99 1.31 -6.70
CA ASP A 53 4.84 2.09 -5.47
C ASP A 53 4.33 1.16 -4.35
N LEU A 54 5.24 0.73 -3.46
CA LEU A 54 4.96 -0.21 -2.38
C LEU A 54 4.58 0.53 -1.10
N ALA A 55 3.54 0.03 -0.42
CA ALA A 55 2.98 0.70 0.76
C ALA A 55 2.60 2.14 0.43
N CYS A 56 1.92 2.33 -0.71
CA CYS A 56 1.64 3.66 -1.24
C CYS A 56 0.71 4.48 -0.33
N GLY A 57 0.03 3.84 0.63
CA GLY A 57 -0.86 4.47 1.60
C GLY A 57 -1.90 5.35 0.90
N PRO A 58 -2.07 6.64 1.31
CA PRO A 58 -2.99 7.56 0.65
C PRO A 58 -2.53 8.00 -0.75
N GLY A 59 -1.34 7.58 -1.21
CA GLY A 59 -0.80 7.90 -2.52
C GLY A 59 -0.05 9.23 -2.59
N THR A 60 0.53 9.71 -1.48
CA THR A 60 1.26 11.00 -1.44
C THR A 60 2.39 11.11 -2.48
N TRP A 61 3.05 9.98 -2.79
CA TRP A 61 4.19 9.92 -3.71
C TRP A 61 3.81 9.49 -5.13
N THR A 62 2.67 8.80 -5.30
CA THR A 62 2.22 8.27 -6.59
C THR A 62 2.12 9.36 -7.69
N PRO A 63 1.57 10.57 -7.43
CA PRO A 63 1.57 11.65 -8.42
C PRO A 63 2.95 12.18 -8.79
N GLN A 64 3.94 12.06 -7.90
CA GLN A 64 5.31 12.50 -8.17
C GLN A 64 6.03 11.48 -9.06
N LEU A 65 5.82 10.18 -8.83
CA LEU A 65 6.31 9.10 -9.69
C LEU A 65 5.76 9.23 -11.13
N LEU A 66 4.47 9.52 -11.28
CA LEU A 66 3.80 9.72 -12.57
C LEU A 66 4.32 10.91 -13.39
N ARG A 67 5.14 11.80 -12.83
CA ARG A 67 5.77 12.89 -13.60
C ARG A 67 6.82 12.38 -14.58
N HIS A 68 7.44 11.24 -14.24
CA HIS A 68 8.55 10.65 -15.00
C HIS A 68 8.18 9.27 -15.56
N ALA A 69 7.37 8.51 -14.83
CA ALA A 69 6.93 7.18 -15.22
C ALA A 69 5.88 7.22 -16.34
N ASN A 70 5.86 6.19 -17.20
CA ASN A 70 4.79 5.95 -18.16
C ASN A 70 3.54 5.40 -17.45
N ASP A 71 3.75 4.54 -16.45
CA ASP A 71 2.72 3.94 -15.62
C ASP A 71 3.24 3.63 -14.21
N VAL A 72 2.34 3.64 -13.23
CA VAL A 72 2.65 3.28 -11.85
C VAL A 72 1.66 2.22 -11.37
N THR A 73 2.17 1.09 -10.90
CA THR A 73 1.41 0.10 -10.13
C THR A 73 1.57 0.44 -8.65
N ALA A 74 0.49 0.89 -8.01
CA ALA A 74 0.49 1.24 -6.61
C ALA A 74 -0.18 0.13 -5.79
N VAL A 75 0.52 -0.38 -4.78
CA VAL A 75 0.06 -1.50 -3.96
C VAL A 75 -0.09 -1.04 -2.51
N ASP A 76 -1.33 -0.99 -2.08
CA ASP A 76 -1.72 -0.78 -0.68
C ASP A 76 -2.92 -1.70 -0.37
N GLU A 77 -2.78 -2.55 0.64
CA GLU A 77 -3.85 -3.34 1.27
C GLU A 77 -4.99 -3.88 0.36
N LEU A 78 -4.67 -4.34 -0.85
CA LEU A 78 -5.64 -4.73 -1.90
C LEU A 78 -6.70 -5.74 -1.41
N GLU A 79 -6.30 -6.72 -0.61
CA GLU A 79 -7.19 -7.74 -0.06
C GLU A 79 -8.23 -7.14 0.91
N ARG A 80 -7.83 -6.18 1.76
CA ARG A 80 -8.74 -5.51 2.70
C ARG A 80 -9.81 -4.72 1.95
N ARG A 81 -9.40 -3.97 0.92
CA ARG A 81 -10.29 -3.12 0.13
C ARG A 81 -11.37 -3.92 -0.61
N LEU A 82 -11.03 -5.14 -1.05
CA LEU A 82 -12.02 -6.05 -1.66
C LEU A 82 -12.99 -6.60 -0.61
N ARG A 83 -12.51 -6.94 0.61
CA ARG A 83 -13.37 -7.34 1.73
C ARG A 83 -14.40 -6.28 2.11
N GLU A 84 -14.03 -5.01 2.10
CA GLU A 84 -14.95 -3.89 2.35
C GLU A 84 -16.06 -3.76 1.30
N LEU A 85 -15.81 -4.19 0.06
CA LEU A 85 -16.79 -4.23 -1.02
C LEU A 85 -17.71 -5.48 -0.97
N GLY A 86 -17.63 -6.24 0.12
CA GLY A 86 -18.42 -7.45 0.38
C GLY A 86 -17.86 -8.72 -0.25
N TRP A 87 -16.58 -8.72 -0.64
CA TRP A 87 -15.92 -9.92 -1.17
C TRP A 87 -15.23 -10.70 -0.05
N ASP A 88 -15.61 -11.95 0.13
CA ASP A 88 -14.76 -12.90 0.83
C ASP A 88 -13.72 -13.44 -0.16
N ILE A 89 -12.50 -12.91 -0.12
CA ILE A 89 -11.44 -13.15 -1.11
C ILE A 89 -10.06 -13.28 -0.46
N THR A 90 -9.22 -14.14 -1.06
CA THR A 90 -7.80 -14.29 -0.76
C THR A 90 -6.99 -13.83 -1.96
N VAL A 91 -6.03 -12.93 -1.77
CA VAL A 91 -5.15 -12.40 -2.82
C VAL A 91 -3.74 -12.93 -2.62
N THR A 92 -3.24 -13.65 -3.62
CA THR A 92 -1.90 -14.23 -3.67
C THR A 92 -1.00 -13.41 -4.61
N PRO A 93 0.14 -12.89 -4.13
CA PRO A 93 1.14 -12.27 -5.00
C PRO A 93 1.90 -13.33 -5.81
N THR A 94 2.32 -12.98 -7.03
CA THR A 94 3.33 -13.75 -7.78
C THR A 94 4.73 -13.20 -7.51
N ALA A 95 5.76 -13.83 -8.07
CA ALA A 95 7.13 -13.30 -8.05
C ALA A 95 7.32 -12.01 -8.88
N GLY A 96 6.32 -11.62 -9.69
CA GLY A 96 6.29 -10.39 -10.48
C GLY A 96 5.15 -9.45 -10.05
N PRO A 97 4.81 -8.40 -10.83
CA PRO A 97 3.85 -7.37 -10.41
C PRO A 97 2.38 -7.85 -10.42
N PHE A 98 2.15 -9.14 -10.63
CA PHE A 98 0.81 -9.71 -10.76
C PHE A 98 0.34 -10.30 -9.44
N TYR A 99 -0.92 -10.00 -9.12
CA TYR A 99 -1.67 -10.61 -8.03
C TYR A 99 -2.75 -11.49 -8.63
N TRP A 100 -3.05 -12.62 -8.00
CA TRP A 100 -4.16 -13.48 -8.39
C TRP A 100 -4.90 -13.97 -7.14
N GLY A 101 -6.20 -14.23 -7.26
CA GLY A 101 -7.00 -14.61 -6.12
C GLY A 101 -8.38 -15.07 -6.57
N ALA A 102 -9.09 -15.76 -5.67
CA ALA A 102 -10.46 -16.17 -5.90
C ALA A 102 -11.26 -15.90 -4.63
N GLY A 103 -12.52 -15.49 -4.82
CA GLY A 103 -13.39 -15.11 -3.74
C GLY A 103 -14.84 -15.03 -4.19
N THR A 104 -15.74 -14.99 -3.22
CA THR A 104 -17.18 -14.87 -3.46
C THR A 104 -17.68 -13.53 -2.96
N ARG A 105 -18.57 -12.90 -3.72
CA ARG A 105 -19.21 -11.67 -3.29
C ARG A 105 -20.47 -12.03 -2.51
N GLN A 106 -20.49 -11.66 -1.24
CA GLN A 106 -21.70 -11.73 -0.43
C GLN A 106 -22.61 -10.59 -0.91
N ASN A 107 -23.83 -10.92 -1.36
CA ASN A 107 -24.84 -9.88 -1.56
C ASN A 107 -25.23 -9.36 -0.17
N LEU A 108 -24.83 -8.12 0.13
CA LEU A 108 -25.39 -7.40 1.27
C LEU A 108 -26.91 -7.26 1.04
N PRO A 109 -27.75 -7.53 2.06
CA PRO A 109 -29.19 -7.30 1.98
C PRO A 109 -29.54 -5.83 1.78
#